data_AF-A0A6L8BG86-F1
#
_entry.id   AF-A0A6L8BG86-F1
#
_cell.length_a   1.000
_cell.length_b   1.000
_cell.length_c   1.000
_cell.angle_alpha   90.00
_cell.angle_beta   90.00
_cell.angle_gamma   90.00
#
_symmetry.space_group_name_H-M   'P 1'
#
loop_
_entity.id
_entity.type
_entity.pdbx_description
1 polymer ?
#
loop_
_entity_poly.entity_id
_entity_poly.type
_entity_poly.pdbx_seq_one_letter_code
_entity_poly.pdbx_strand_id
1 'polypeptide(L)'
;MNRRGIERSEVSVGYTSRPPHRWIRELGHGVNYERFDLIAGGVESESWFLELVELETNSGDQGSIAIEREREVLLEEFDIFDDVIIPPGDYEIDQYSFELSGANDRALA
;
A
#
# COMPACT_ATOMS: atom_id res chain seq x y z
N MET A 1 18.00 -1.19 4.59
CA MET A 1 18.32 -2.24 5.57
C MET A 1 18.55 -3.53 4.79
N ASN A 2 19.73 -4.17 4.88
CA ASN A 2 20.02 -5.38 4.11
C ASN A 2 19.68 -6.60 4.99
N ARG A 3 18.45 -7.12 4.87
CA ARG A 3 18.03 -8.38 5.52
C ARG A 3 18.63 -9.54 4.71
N ARG A 4 19.39 -10.41 5.38
CA ARG A 4 20.00 -11.61 4.78
C ARG A 4 19.05 -12.79 4.98
N GLY A 5 18.99 -13.69 4.01
CA GLY A 5 18.15 -14.88 4.13
C GLY A 5 16.76 -14.77 3.48
N ILE A 6 16.51 -13.70 2.72
CA ILE A 6 15.23 -13.45 2.06
C ILE A 6 15.40 -13.28 0.55
N GLU A 7 14.41 -13.74 -0.21
CA GLU A 7 14.23 -13.47 -1.63
C GLU A 7 13.02 -12.55 -1.80
N ARG A 8 13.16 -11.50 -2.62
CA ARG A 8 12.09 -10.50 -2.87
C ARG A 8 11.61 -10.63 -4.31
N SER A 9 10.30 -10.71 -4.48
CA SER A 9 9.61 -10.62 -5.76
C SER A 9 8.64 -9.43 -5.74
N GLU A 10 8.64 -8.64 -6.80
CA GLU A 10 7.80 -7.45 -6.92
C GLU A 10 7.21 -7.37 -8.33
N VAL A 11 5.91 -7.11 -8.41
CA VAL A 11 5.17 -6.91 -9.66
C VAL A 11 4.26 -5.71 -9.52
N SER A 12 4.37 -4.77 -10.45
CA SER A 12 3.58 -3.53 -10.45
C SER A 12 2.98 -3.28 -11.82
N VAL A 13 1.69 -2.95 -11.84
CA VAL A 13 0.97 -2.53 -13.04
C VAL A 13 0.12 -1.33 -12.68
N GLY A 14 0.27 -0.24 -13.44
CA GLY A 14 -0.50 0.98 -13.23
C GLY A 14 -0.91 1.61 -14.54
N TYR A 15 -2.03 2.31 -14.52
CA TYR A 15 -2.48 3.13 -15.64
C TYR A 15 -3.05 4.45 -15.14
N THR A 16 -2.59 5.52 -15.78
CA THR A 16 -3.01 6.89 -15.50
C THR A 16 -3.60 7.50 -16.76
N SER A 17 -4.83 7.98 -16.66
CA SER A 17 -5.52 8.71 -17.71
C SER A 17 -5.61 10.20 -17.38
N ARG A 18 -5.53 11.04 -18.42
CA ARG A 18 -5.68 12.50 -18.34
C ARG A 18 -6.84 12.94 -19.24
N PRO A 19 -8.10 12.69 -18.82
CA PRO A 19 -9.25 12.99 -19.65
C PRO A 19 -9.38 14.51 -19.88
N PRO A 20 -9.87 14.96 -21.05
CA PRO A 20 -10.20 16.37 -21.28
C PRO A 20 -11.48 16.72 -20.49
N HIS A 21 -11.35 16.87 -19.17
CA HIS A 21 -12.46 17.11 -18.25
C HIS A 21 -12.30 18.47 -17.56
N ARG A 22 -13.42 19.14 -17.27
CA ARG A 22 -13.42 20.49 -16.66
C ARG A 22 -12.92 20.52 -15.21
N TRP A 23 -12.96 19.38 -14.50
CA TRP A 23 -12.57 19.28 -13.09
C TRP A 23 -11.57 18.17 -12.79
N ILE A 24 -11.43 17.16 -13.66
CA ILE A 24 -10.51 16.05 -13.46
C ILE A 24 -9.24 16.34 -14.26
N ARG A 25 -8.10 16.30 -13.59
CA ARG A 25 -6.76 16.41 -14.20
C ARG A 25 -6.17 15.04 -14.46
N GLU A 26 -6.32 14.13 -13.49
CA GLU A 26 -5.73 12.80 -13.52
C GLU A 26 -6.67 11.79 -12.88
N LEU A 27 -6.74 10.60 -13.48
CA LEU A 27 -7.40 9.44 -12.92
C LEU A 27 -6.49 8.22 -13.08
N GLY A 28 -5.98 7.72 -11.97
CA GLY A 28 -5.06 6.60 -11.84
C GLY A 28 -5.72 5.35 -11.25
N HIS A 29 -5.16 4.20 -11.63
CA HIS A 29 -5.47 2.90 -11.06
C HIS A 29 -4.21 2.05 -11.07
N GLY A 30 -4.03 1.18 -10.08
CA GLY A 30 -2.82 0.39 -9.95
C GLY A 30 -2.99 -0.88 -9.14
N VAL A 31 -2.13 -1.84 -9.41
CA VAL A 31 -1.96 -3.05 -8.61
C VAL A 31 -0.46 -3.22 -8.39
N ASN A 32 -0.09 -3.37 -7.12
CA ASN A 32 1.24 -3.77 -6.71
C ASN A 32 1.13 -5.07 -5.92
N TYR A 33 2.08 -5.95 -6.19
CA TYR A 33 2.24 -7.20 -5.47
C TYR A 33 3.70 -7.29 -5.04
N GLU A 34 3.91 -7.55 -3.76
CA GLU A 34 5.23 -7.79 -3.21
C GLU A 34 5.20 -9.06 -2.37
N ARG A 35 6.28 -9.83 -2.47
CA ARG A 35 6.43 -11.06 -1.71
C ARG A 35 7.87 -11.24 -1.26
N PHE A 36 8.01 -11.65 -0.01
CA PHE A 36 9.26 -12.03 0.60
C PHE A 36 9.19 -13.52 0.97
N ASP A 37 10.08 -14.30 0.38
CA ASP A 37 10.26 -15.71 0.70
C ASP A 37 11.55 -15.90 1.51
N LEU A 38 11.54 -16.81 2.47
CA LEU A 38 12.73 -17.23 3.20
C LEU A 38 13.58 -18.12 2.30
N ILE A 39 14.90 -17.91 2.28
CA ILE A 39 15.84 -18.80 1.56
C ILE A 39 15.79 -20.23 2.13
N ALA A 40 15.47 -20.39 3.42
CA ALA A 40 15.24 -21.69 4.04
C ALA A 40 13.94 -22.38 3.57
N GLY A 41 13.12 -21.69 2.79
CA GLY A 41 11.83 -22.11 2.28
C GLY A 41 10.66 -21.55 3.10
N GLY A 42 9.58 -21.18 2.41
CA GLY A 42 8.38 -20.60 3.00
C GLY A 42 8.24 -19.10 2.73
N VAL A 43 7.02 -18.59 2.90
CA VAL A 43 6.72 -17.16 2.81
C VAL A 43 7.06 -16.52 4.16
N GLU A 44 7.80 -15.42 4.13
CA GLU A 44 7.90 -14.50 5.26
C GLU A 44 6.70 -13.55 5.23
N SER A 45 6.52 -12.85 4.11
CA SER A 45 5.42 -11.92 3.94
C SER A 45 4.96 -11.76 2.50
N GLU A 46 3.72 -11.35 2.33
CA GLU A 46 3.09 -11.09 1.04
C GLU A 46 2.16 -9.88 1.16
N SER A 47 2.25 -8.93 0.23
CA SER A 47 1.37 -7.77 0.20
C SER A 47 0.78 -7.55 -1.20
N TRP A 48 -0.50 -7.19 -1.21
CA TRP A 48 -1.24 -6.73 -2.38
C TRP A 48 -1.74 -5.32 -2.10
N PHE A 49 -1.40 -4.39 -2.96
CA PHE A 49 -1.94 -3.03 -2.91
C PHE A 49 -2.69 -2.74 -4.20
N LEU A 50 -4.00 -2.51 -4.08
CA LEU A 50 -4.89 -2.17 -5.18
C LEU A 50 -5.33 -0.72 -5.04
N GLU A 51 -4.75 0.15 -5.85
CA GLU A 51 -5.23 1.53 -6.01
C GLU A 51 -6.44 1.49 -6.95
N LEU A 52 -7.64 1.46 -6.38
CA LEU A 52 -8.88 1.35 -7.14
C LEU A 52 -9.22 2.65 -7.84
N VAL A 53 -8.89 3.79 -7.24
CA VAL A 53 -9.08 5.13 -7.81
C VAL A 53 -8.06 6.06 -7.18
N GLU A 54 -7.23 6.71 -7.99
CA GLU A 54 -6.45 7.88 -7.61
C GLU A 54 -6.93 9.06 -8.48
N LEU A 55 -7.44 10.11 -7.86
CA LEU A 55 -8.03 11.26 -8.55
C LEU A 55 -7.27 12.53 -8.20
N GLU A 56 -6.83 13.27 -9.21
CA GLU A 56 -6.38 14.65 -9.05
C GLU A 56 -7.33 15.58 -9.82
N THR A 57 -7.76 16.65 -9.16
CA THR A 57 -8.60 17.68 -9.76
C THR A 57 -7.77 18.80 -10.38
N ASN A 58 -8.40 19.63 -11.21
CA ASN A 58 -7.74 20.82 -11.78
C ASN A 58 -7.39 21.89 -10.73
N SER A 59 -8.06 21.92 -9.58
CA SER A 59 -7.71 22.77 -8.44
C SER A 59 -6.52 22.24 -7.64
N GLY A 60 -6.11 20.98 -7.86
CA GLY A 60 -5.03 20.32 -7.12
C GLY A 60 -5.51 19.55 -5.89
N ASP A 61 -6.82 19.47 -5.66
CA ASP A 61 -7.40 18.56 -4.68
C ASP A 61 -7.19 17.11 -5.14
N GLN A 62 -6.92 16.22 -4.19
CA GLN A 62 -6.66 14.81 -4.45
C GLN A 62 -7.61 13.93 -3.64
N GLY A 63 -7.91 12.75 -4.18
CA GLY A 63 -8.60 11.71 -3.43
C GLY A 63 -8.22 10.32 -3.92
N SER A 64 -8.19 9.36 -3.00
CA SER A 64 -7.83 7.98 -3.32
C SER A 64 -8.77 6.97 -2.66
N ILE A 65 -8.90 5.81 -3.29
CA ILE A 65 -9.55 4.61 -2.74
C ILE A 65 -8.62 3.44 -3.00
N ALA A 66 -8.15 2.81 -1.93
CA ALA A 66 -7.24 1.68 -2.01
C ALA A 66 -7.72 0.49 -1.16
N ILE A 67 -7.29 -0.70 -1.58
CA ILE A 67 -7.39 -1.93 -0.79
C ILE A 67 -5.97 -2.45 -0.63
N GLU A 68 -5.59 -2.76 0.61
CA GLU A 68 -4.34 -3.41 0.93
C GLU A 68 -4.63 -4.74 1.64
N ARG A 69 -3.96 -5.79 1.20
CA ARG A 69 -3.99 -7.10 1.84
C ARG A 69 -2.57 -7.52 2.15
N GLU A 70 -2.28 -7.74 3.41
CA GLU A 70 -1.00 -8.22 3.89
C GLU A 70 -1.16 -9.59 4.52
N ARG A 71 -0.15 -10.43 4.33
CA ARG A 71 0.02 -11.69 5.03
C ARG A 71 1.43 -11.72 5.61
N GLU A 72 1.55 -11.99 6.90
CA GLU A 72 2.81 -12.04 7.63
C GLU A 72 2.91 -13.37 8.39
N VAL A 73 4.01 -14.10 8.20
CA VAL A 73 4.28 -15.37 8.89
C VAL A 73 5.34 -15.15 9.95
N LEU A 74 4.92 -15.03 11.21
CA LEU A 74 5.80 -14.92 12.36
C LEU A 74 6.33 -16.31 12.76
N LEU A 75 7.64 -16.50 12.59
CA LEU A 75 8.33 -17.74 13.00
C LEU A 75 8.62 -17.80 14.50
N GLU A 76 8.72 -16.64 15.14
CA GLU A 76 9.01 -16.46 16.55
C GLU A 76 8.10 -15.38 17.16
N GLU A 77 8.09 -15.30 18.48
CA GLU A 77 7.31 -14.30 19.21
C GLU A 77 7.78 -12.88 18.87
N PHE A 78 6.83 -11.96 18.70
CA PHE A 78 7.11 -10.55 18.46
C PHE A 78 6.58 -9.70 19.62
N ASP A 79 7.48 -8.99 20.30
CA ASP A 79 7.15 -8.10 21.40
C ASP A 79 6.82 -6.69 20.86
N ILE A 80 5.55 -6.28 20.97
CA ILE A 80 5.12 -4.95 20.52
C ILE A 80 5.40 -3.90 21.61
N PHE A 81 5.18 -4.26 22.87
CA PHE A 81 5.20 -3.40 24.05
C PHE A 81 5.17 -4.27 25.32
N ASP A 82 5.60 -3.75 26.48
CA ASP A 82 5.61 -4.48 27.77
C ASP A 82 4.33 -5.33 27.95
N ASP A 83 4.53 -6.65 28.09
CA ASP A 83 3.51 -7.70 28.24
C ASP A 83 2.54 -7.89 27.06
N VAL A 84 2.84 -7.34 25.87
CA VAL A 84 2.07 -7.52 24.63
C VAL A 84 2.89 -8.30 23.59
N ILE A 85 2.78 -9.62 23.69
CA ILE A 85 3.48 -10.56 22.82
C ILE A 85 2.53 -11.08 21.74
N ILE A 86 2.92 -10.94 20.47
CA ILE A 86 2.29 -11.62 19.36
C ILE A 86 2.92 -13.02 19.23
N PRO A 87 2.13 -14.10 19.30
CA PRO A 87 2.67 -15.45 19.15
C PRO A 87 3.06 -15.74 17.70
N PRO A 88 3.93 -16.75 17.46
CA PRO A 88 4.18 -17.27 16.12
C PRO A 88 2.88 -17.67 15.44
N GLY A 89 2.75 -17.37 14.15
CA GLY A 89 1.51 -17.58 13.44
C GLY A 89 1.50 -16.98 12.04
N ASP A 90 0.40 -17.24 11.33
CA ASP A 90 0.11 -16.70 10.00
C ASP A 90 -1.00 -15.66 10.17
N TYR A 91 -0.63 -14.40 9.92
CA TYR A 91 -1.50 -13.24 10.15
C TYR A 91 -1.90 -12.65 8.81
N GLU A 92 -3.21 -12.45 8.62
CA GLU A 92 -3.76 -11.78 7.45
C GLU A 92 -4.41 -10.46 7.88
N ILE A 93 -4.12 -9.39 7.15
CA ILE A 93 -4.59 -8.03 7.42
C ILE A 93 -5.21 -7.51 6.14
N ASP A 94 -6.50 -7.16 6.19
CA ASP A 94 -7.20 -6.48 5.10
C ASP A 94 -7.46 -5.03 5.52
N GLN A 95 -6.95 -4.08 4.76
CA GLN A 95 -7.15 -2.65 4.94
C GLN A 95 -7.90 -2.04 3.75
N TYR A 96 -8.86 -1.17 4.06
CA TYR A 96 -9.62 -0.40 3.08
C TYR A 96 -9.41 1.08 3.39
N SER A 97 -8.87 1.81 2.42
CA SER A 97 -8.42 3.18 2.61
C SER A 97 -9.18 4.12 1.70
N PHE A 98 -9.57 5.27 2.26
CA PHE A 98 -10.14 6.40 1.55
C PHE A 98 -9.45 7.66 2.05
N GLU A 99 -8.82 8.39 1.14
CA GLU A 99 -8.11 9.63 1.46
C GLU A 99 -8.68 10.79 0.66
N LEU A 100 -8.72 11.97 1.27
CA LEU A 100 -9.00 13.24 0.62
C LEU A 100 -8.01 14.28 1.11
N SER A 101 -7.38 14.99 0.20
CA SER A 101 -6.53 16.13 0.54
C SER A 101 -6.89 17.34 -0.33
N GLY A 102 -6.98 18.50 0.32
CA GLY A 102 -7.27 19.75 -0.36
C GLY A 102 -6.00 20.43 -0.84
N ALA A 103 -6.10 21.20 -1.93
CA ALA A 103 -4.99 22.01 -2.41
C ALA A 103 -4.57 23.08 -1.38
N ASN A 104 -3.27 23.32 -1.25
CA ASN A 104 -2.74 24.45 -0.47
C ASN A 104 -2.87 25.74 -1.28
N ASP A 105 -4.04 26.37 -1.25
CA ASP A 105 -4.21 27.71 -1.80
C ASP A 105 -3.57 28.75 -0.87
N ARG A 106 -2.53 29.42 -1.36
CA ARG A 106 -1.98 30.60 -0.70
C ARG A 106 -2.98 31.74 -0.87
N ALA A 107 -3.54 32.23 0.23
CA ALA A 107 -4.35 33.45 0.20
C ALA A 107 -3.54 34.59 -0.45
N LEU A 108 -4.03 35.12 -1.57
CA LEU A 108 -3.48 36.32 -2.17
C LEU A 108 -3.85 37.49 -1.25
N ALA A 109 -2.82 38.12 -0.69
CA ALA A 109 -2.92 39.30 0.17
C ALA A 109 -3.49 40.51 -0.57
#